data_AF-A0ABD1GZB8-F1
#
_entry.id   AF-A0ABD1GZB8-F1
#
_cell.length_a   1.000
_cell.length_b   1.000
_cell.length_c   1.000
_cell.angle_alpha   90.00
_cell.angle_beta   90.00
_cell.angle_gamma   90.00
#
_symmetry.space_group_name_H-M   'P 1'
#
loop_
_entity.id
_entity.type
_entity.pdbx_description
1 polymer ?
#
loop_
_entity_poly.entity_id
_entity_poly.type
_entity_poly.pdbx_seq_one_letter_code
_entity_poly.pdbx_strand_id
1 'polypeptide(L)'
;MDAKDVLGNNDIDDVRWLCSLTESELDLLIGLKNLVNMRANKIGHEDLAKKFDLHMLRTFSFIFMEHLKGQQKDLPVASSNLLKQSLSGSFAIMTAEDLHLYLYSDKRKRFFYKFFQDMPPSQKQKTSN
;
A
#
# COMPACT_ATOMS: atom_id res chain seq x y z
N MET A 1 -13.21 0.10 -14.63
CA MET A 1 -13.00 -0.63 -13.38
C MET A 1 -13.88 0.03 -12.34
N ASP A 2 -14.62 -0.77 -11.57
CA ASP A 2 -15.50 -0.32 -10.50
C ASP A 2 -14.66 0.19 -9.31
N ALA A 3 -15.22 1.02 -8.43
CA ALA A 3 -14.59 1.44 -7.18
C ALA A 3 -14.16 0.24 -6.32
N LYS A 4 -14.85 -0.90 -6.46
CA LYS A 4 -14.47 -2.19 -5.87
C LYS A 4 -13.14 -2.74 -6.37
N ASP A 5 -12.76 -2.47 -7.63
CA ASP A 5 -11.47 -2.90 -8.18
C ASP A 5 -10.29 -2.13 -7.56
N VAL A 6 -10.54 -0.92 -7.09
CA VAL A 6 -9.53 -0.05 -6.45
C VAL A 6 -9.23 -0.49 -5.03
N LEU A 7 -10.29 -0.86 -4.29
CA LEU A 7 -10.16 -1.33 -2.93
C LEU A 7 -9.67 -2.79 -2.90
N GLY A 8 -10.13 -3.63 -3.83
CA GLY A 8 -9.88 -5.06 -3.80
C GLY A 8 -10.36 -5.65 -2.46
N ASN A 9 -9.47 -6.37 -1.77
CA ASN A 9 -9.72 -6.88 -0.42
C ASN A 9 -9.20 -5.95 0.69
N ASN A 10 -8.78 -4.73 0.37
CA ASN A 10 -8.18 -3.81 1.34
C ASN A 10 -9.24 -2.89 1.96
N ASP A 11 -8.98 -2.49 3.18
CA ASP A 11 -9.78 -1.47 3.86
C ASP A 11 -9.61 -0.10 3.19
N ILE A 12 -10.70 0.68 3.15
CA ILE A 12 -10.70 2.01 2.52
C ILE A 12 -9.71 2.96 3.19
N ASP A 13 -9.52 2.88 4.51
CA ASP A 13 -8.58 3.73 5.23
C ASP A 13 -7.13 3.31 4.96
N ASP A 14 -6.88 2.04 4.66
CA ASP A 14 -5.55 1.61 4.21
C ASP A 14 -5.24 2.13 2.80
N VAL A 15 -6.23 2.17 1.91
CA VAL A 15 -6.07 2.76 0.57
C VAL A 15 -5.91 4.28 0.65
N ARG A 16 -6.70 4.98 1.48
CA ARG A 16 -6.54 6.42 1.74
C ARG A 16 -5.16 6.73 2.30
N TRP A 17 -4.67 5.91 3.23
CA TRP A 17 -3.32 6.03 3.78
C TRP A 17 -2.27 5.89 2.67
N LEU A 18 -2.37 4.85 1.83
CA LEU A 18 -1.46 4.65 0.70
C LEU A 18 -1.43 5.87 -0.23
N CYS A 19 -2.59 6.49 -0.51
CA CYS A 19 -2.68 7.70 -1.32
C CYS A 19 -2.03 8.93 -0.68
N SER A 20 -1.98 8.99 0.65
CA SER A 20 -1.36 10.11 1.38
C SER A 20 0.16 10.11 1.31
N LEU A 21 0.78 8.97 0.99
CA LEU A 21 2.23 8.79 1.02
C LEU A 21 2.94 9.58 -0.09
N THR A 22 4.14 10.06 0.19
CA THR A 22 5.02 10.64 -0.83
C THR A 22 5.57 9.55 -1.78
N GLU A 23 6.22 9.96 -2.87
CA GLU A 23 6.82 9.01 -3.81
C GLU A 23 7.93 8.16 -3.15
N SER A 24 8.77 8.77 -2.31
CA SER A 24 9.84 8.06 -1.58
C SER A 24 9.29 7.11 -0.52
N GLU A 25 8.20 7.48 0.16
CA GLU A 25 7.51 6.59 1.10
C GLU A 25 6.89 5.39 0.39
N LEU A 26 6.32 5.58 -0.80
CA LEU A 26 5.83 4.47 -1.62
C LEU A 26 6.95 3.56 -2.13
N ASP A 27 8.08 4.12 -2.55
CA ASP A 27 9.24 3.32 -2.96
C ASP A 27 9.77 2.49 -1.78
N LEU A 28 9.79 3.03 -0.56
CA LEU A 28 10.13 2.28 0.65
C LEU A 28 9.16 1.13 0.88
N LEU A 29 7.85 1.36 0.76
CA LEU A 29 6.84 0.29 0.90
C LEU A 29 6.97 -0.81 -0.16
N ILE A 30 7.27 -0.44 -1.41
CA ILE A 30 7.56 -1.43 -2.46
C ILE A 30 8.80 -2.25 -2.07
N GLY A 31 9.84 -1.59 -1.55
CA GLY A 31 11.03 -2.26 -1.04
C GLY A 31 10.71 -3.26 0.07
N LEU A 32 9.86 -2.86 1.03
CA LEU A 32 9.41 -3.74 2.12
C LEU A 32 8.60 -4.93 1.59
N LYS A 33 7.63 -4.70 0.69
CA LYS A 33 6.85 -5.78 0.05
C LYS A 33 7.76 -6.77 -0.67
N ASN A 34 8.72 -6.29 -1.46
CA ASN A 34 9.67 -7.13 -2.17
C ASN A 34 10.58 -7.91 -1.22
N LEU A 35 11.08 -7.29 -0.15
CA LEU A 35 11.93 -7.93 0.85
C LEU A 35 11.19 -9.08 1.54
N VAL A 36 9.94 -8.85 1.91
CA VAL A 36 9.07 -9.85 2.52
C VAL A 36 8.84 -11.02 1.55
N ASN A 37 8.44 -10.73 0.30
CA ASN A 37 8.20 -11.76 -0.71
C ASN A 37 9.46 -12.59 -0.97
N MET A 38 10.61 -11.95 -1.13
CA MET A 38 11.89 -12.62 -1.31
C MET A 38 12.22 -13.53 -0.11
N ARG A 39 12.00 -13.06 1.12
CA ARG A 39 12.25 -13.86 2.32
C ARG A 39 11.29 -15.04 2.43
N ALA A 40 10.00 -14.84 2.22
CA ALA A 40 8.97 -15.87 2.23
C ALA A 40 9.30 -16.99 1.23
N ASN A 41 9.69 -16.63 0.01
CA ASN A 41 10.11 -17.59 -1.01
C ASN A 41 11.38 -18.33 -0.60
N LYS A 42 12.38 -17.62 -0.07
CA LYS A 42 13.66 -18.22 0.34
C LYS A 42 13.50 -19.27 1.45
N ILE A 43 12.52 -19.10 2.34
CA ILE A 43 12.23 -20.06 3.41
C ILE A 43 11.18 -21.12 3.02
N GLY A 44 10.74 -21.14 1.76
CA GLY A 44 9.73 -22.11 1.27
C GLY A 44 8.30 -21.85 1.76
N HIS A 45 7.99 -20.63 2.21
CA HIS A 45 6.68 -20.25 2.73
C HIS A 45 6.03 -19.16 1.87
N GLU A 46 5.83 -19.42 0.57
CA GLU A 46 5.24 -18.44 -0.37
C GLU A 46 3.84 -17.97 0.04
N ASP A 47 3.06 -18.82 0.72
CA ASP A 47 1.74 -18.44 1.24
C ASP A 47 1.82 -17.38 2.35
N LEU A 48 2.97 -17.24 3.01
CA LEU A 48 3.20 -16.16 3.95
C LEU A 48 3.25 -14.81 3.22
N ALA A 49 3.81 -14.75 2.00
CA ALA A 49 3.84 -13.53 1.19
C ALA A 49 2.43 -13.01 0.88
N LYS A 50 1.48 -13.93 0.60
CA LYS A 50 0.08 -13.60 0.33
C LYS A 50 -0.64 -12.98 1.54
N LYS A 51 -0.12 -13.19 2.74
CA LYS A 51 -0.67 -12.59 3.96
C LYS A 51 -0.26 -11.13 4.12
N PHE A 52 0.79 -10.65 3.46
CA PHE A 52 1.20 -9.24 3.55
C PHE A 52 0.34 -8.34 2.65
N ASP A 53 -0.92 -8.20 3.06
CA ASP A 53 -1.84 -7.22 2.51
C ASP A 53 -1.42 -5.78 2.84
N LEU A 54 -2.18 -4.81 2.33
CA LEU A 54 -1.89 -3.39 2.54
C LEU A 54 -1.92 -3.01 4.02
N HIS A 55 -2.79 -3.65 4.81
CA HIS A 55 -2.89 -3.43 6.25
C HIS A 55 -1.62 -3.87 6.99
N MET A 56 -1.10 -5.05 6.68
CA MET A 56 0.18 -5.49 7.22
C MET A 56 1.32 -4.58 6.77
N LEU A 57 1.37 -4.19 5.50
CA LEU A 57 2.41 -3.27 5.02
C LEU A 57 2.39 -1.93 5.76
N ARG A 58 1.19 -1.37 6.02
CA ARG A 58 1.02 -0.18 6.87
C ARG A 58 1.60 -0.41 8.26
N THR A 59 1.21 -1.50 8.91
CA THR A 59 1.68 -1.86 10.26
C THR A 59 3.19 -2.02 10.32
N PHE A 60 3.78 -2.76 9.38
CA PHE A 60 5.23 -2.96 9.30
C PHE A 60 5.98 -1.67 9.05
N SER A 61 5.46 -0.80 8.18
CA SER A 61 6.08 0.49 7.91
C SER A 61 6.11 1.39 9.14
N PHE A 62 5.03 1.40 9.93
CA PHE A 62 4.97 2.13 11.19
C PHE A 62 6.02 1.62 12.18
N ILE A 63 6.06 0.31 12.42
CA ILE A 63 7.03 -0.32 13.34
C ILE A 63 8.48 -0.04 12.89
N PHE A 64 8.74 -0.18 11.60
CA PHE A 64 10.05 0.08 11.02
C PHE A 64 10.48 1.54 11.22
N MET A 65 9.59 2.49 10.93
CA MET A 65 9.88 3.91 11.06
C MET A 65 10.02 4.36 12.51
N GLU A 66 9.23 3.82 13.45
CA GLU A 66 9.39 4.09 14.89
C GLU A 66 10.74 3.56 15.41
N HIS A 67 11.15 2.37 14.95
CA HIS A 67 12.47 1.85 15.28
C HIS A 67 13.60 2.75 14.74
N LEU A 68 13.51 3.20 13.49
CA LEU A 68 14.50 4.12 12.90
C LEU A 68 14.57 5.46 13.64
N LYS A 69 13.42 6.01 14.04
CA LYS A 69 13.32 7.22 14.86
C LYS A 69 14.03 7.08 16.21
N GLY A 70 13.95 5.90 16.83
CA GLY A 70 14.68 5.61 18.07
C GLY A 70 16.19 5.56 17.89
N GLN A 71 16.69 5.28 16.68
CA GLN A 71 18.12 5.15 16.37
C GLN A 71 18.77 6.45 15.86
N GLN A 72 18.02 7.32 15.19
CA GLN A 72 18.54 8.58 14.65
C GLN A 72 17.84 9.78 15.29
N LYS A 73 18.55 10.46 16.20
CA LYS A 73 18.05 11.65 16.90
C LYS A 73 17.78 12.85 15.98
N ASP A 74 18.39 12.90 14.80
CA ASP A 74 18.36 14.05 13.89
C ASP A 74 17.62 13.81 12.56
N LEU A 75 17.01 12.64 12.36
CA LEU A 75 16.27 12.39 11.13
C LEU A 75 14.90 13.11 11.23
N PRO A 76 14.49 13.93 10.24
CA PRO A 76 13.19 14.59 10.21
C PRO A 76 12.07 13.58 9.88
N VAL A 77 12.02 12.49 10.64
CA VAL A 77 11.05 11.39 10.55
C VAL A 77 9.67 11.84 11.03
N ALA A 78 9.61 12.88 11.87
CA ALA A 78 8.37 13.38 12.46
C ALA A 78 7.31 13.84 11.43
N SER A 79 7.69 14.14 10.18
CA SER A 79 6.76 14.56 9.13
C SER A 79 6.26 13.41 8.24
N SER A 80 6.82 12.20 8.38
CA SER A 80 6.46 11.05 7.53
C SER A 80 5.03 10.59 7.77
N ASN A 81 4.30 10.32 6.68
CA ASN A 81 2.96 9.75 6.73
C ASN A 81 2.98 8.26 7.11
N LEU A 82 4.14 7.59 7.05
CA LEU A 82 4.32 6.23 7.55
C LEU A 82 4.23 6.15 9.09
N LEU A 83 4.44 7.26 9.80
CA LEU A 83 4.28 7.34 11.25
C LEU A 83 2.90 7.83 11.71
N LYS A 84 2.04 8.24 10.76
CA LYS A 84 0.70 8.73 11.09
C LYS A 84 -0.26 7.56 11.17
N GLN A 85 -0.69 7.22 12.38
CA GLN A 85 -1.71 6.18 12.57
C GLN A 85 -3.09 6.65 12.09
N SER A 86 -3.43 7.93 12.28
CA SER A 86 -4.69 8.52 11.82
C SER A 86 -4.50 9.31 10.53
N LEU A 87 -5.40 9.09 9.57
CA LEU A 87 -5.55 9.97 8.41
C LEU A 87 -6.16 11.30 8.85
N SER A 88 -5.51 12.40 8.49
CA SER A 88 -6.02 13.75 8.70
C SER A 88 -6.05 14.50 7.37
N GLY A 89 -7.04 15.38 7.19
CA GLY A 89 -7.12 16.25 6.02
C GLY A 89 -7.86 15.63 4.83
N SER A 90 -7.50 16.05 3.61
CA SER A 90 -8.25 15.72 2.38
C SER A 90 -8.36 14.22 2.08
N PHE A 91 -7.38 13.41 2.49
CA PHE A 91 -7.41 11.97 2.26
C PHE A 91 -8.43 11.22 3.13
N ALA A 92 -8.74 11.73 4.33
CA ALA A 92 -9.70 11.09 5.24
C ALA A 92 -11.14 11.11 4.69
N ILE A 93 -11.45 12.07 3.83
CA ILE A 93 -12.78 12.26 3.25
C ILE A 93 -12.91 11.71 1.82
N MET A 94 -11.83 11.21 1.21
CA MET A 94 -11.87 10.69 -0.15
C MET A 94 -12.81 9.48 -0.24
N THR A 95 -13.75 9.54 -1.17
CA THR A 95 -14.62 8.42 -1.54
C THR A 95 -13.84 7.38 -2.35
N ALA A 96 -14.43 6.20 -2.57
CA ALA A 96 -13.79 5.18 -3.38
C ALA A 96 -13.62 5.63 -4.85
N GLU A 97 -14.53 6.47 -5.34
CA GLU A 97 -14.46 7.14 -6.63
C GLU A 97 -13.31 8.17 -6.69
N ASP A 98 -13.12 8.97 -5.64
CA ASP A 98 -12.00 9.91 -5.55
C ASP A 98 -10.66 9.16 -5.55
N LEU A 99 -10.58 8.06 -4.80
CA LEU A 99 -9.40 7.19 -4.75
C LEU A 99 -9.13 6.55 -6.11
N HIS A 100 -10.17 6.11 -6.82
CA HIS A 100 -10.06 5.59 -8.18
C HIS A 100 -9.37 6.60 -9.11
N LEU A 101 -9.88 7.82 -9.14
CA LEU A 101 -9.32 8.89 -9.98
C LEU A 101 -7.90 9.26 -9.56
N TYR A 102 -7.63 9.30 -8.26
CA TYR A 102 -6.30 9.62 -7.74
C TYR A 102 -5.25 8.58 -8.11
N LEU A 103 -5.55 7.29 -7.94
CA LEU A 103 -4.63 6.18 -8.22
C LEU A 103 -4.40 5.97 -9.72
N TYR A 104 -5.41 6.26 -10.54
CA TYR A 104 -5.30 6.15 -11.99
C TYR A 104 -4.66 7.37 -12.67
N SER A 105 -4.38 8.43 -11.90
CA SER A 105 -3.55 9.53 -12.38
C SER A 105 -2.17 9.01 -12.79
N ASP A 106 -1.61 9.57 -13.87
CA ASP A 106 -0.39 9.06 -14.50
C ASP A 106 0.80 8.96 -13.51
N LYS A 107 0.80 9.84 -12.50
CA LYS A 107 1.81 9.89 -11.43
C LYS A 107 1.74 8.73 -10.44
N ARG A 108 0.56 8.14 -10.20
CA ARG A 108 0.34 7.09 -9.19
C ARG A 108 0.13 5.70 -9.80
N LYS A 109 -0.15 5.64 -11.10
CA LYS A 109 -0.41 4.40 -11.84
C LYS A 109 0.69 3.34 -11.70
N ARG A 110 1.97 3.75 -11.70
CA ARG A 110 3.13 2.86 -11.49
C ARG A 110 3.06 2.13 -10.14
N PHE A 111 2.63 2.81 -9.09
CA PHE A 111 2.56 2.26 -7.74
C PHE A 111 1.34 1.36 -7.59
N PHE A 112 0.20 1.79 -8.13
CA PHE A 112 -1.03 1.00 -8.13
C PHE A 112 -0.78 -0.42 -8.66
N TYR A 113 -0.09 -0.56 -9.79
CA TYR A 113 0.18 -1.89 -10.34
C TYR A 113 1.05 -2.76 -9.44
N LYS A 114 2.05 -2.20 -8.76
CA LYS A 114 2.93 -2.97 -7.87
C LYS A 114 2.24 -3.42 -6.57
N PHE A 115 1.22 -2.71 -6.12
CA PHE A 115 0.50 -3.08 -4.90
C PHE A 115 -0.70 -4.00 -5.19
N PHE A 116 -1.45 -3.75 -6.26
CA PHE A 116 -2.77 -4.35 -6.45
C PHE A 116 -2.89 -5.39 -7.59
N GLN A 117 -1.91 -5.54 -8.49
CA GLN A 117 -2.01 -6.53 -9.59
C GLN A 117 -1.72 -7.99 -9.21
N ASP A 118 -1.29 -8.28 -7.97
CA ASP A 118 -1.21 -9.66 -7.49
C ASP A 118 -2.62 -10.28 -7.22
N MET A 119 -3.70 -9.53 -7.43
CA MET A 119 -5.06 -10.06 -7.34
C MET A 119 -5.30 -11.14 -8.43
N PRO A 120 -5.82 -12.33 -8.05
CA PRO A 120 -6.11 -13.36 -9.02
C PRO A 120 -7.10 -12.85 -10.07
N PRO A 121 -7.01 -13.32 -11.34
CA PRO A 121 -7.88 -12.89 -12.44
C PRO A 121 -9.32 -13.44 -12.33
N SER A 122 -9.85 -13.57 -11.11
CA SER A 122 -11.17 -14.12 -10.81
C SER A 122 -12.26 -13.07 -10.93
N GLN A 123 -12.21 -12.22 -11.97
CA GLN A 123 -13.36 -11.43 -12.43
C GLN A 123 -13.15 -10.81 -13.82
N LYS A 124 -12.28 -11.41 -14.65
CA LYS A 124 -12.45 -11.29 -16.10
C LYS A 124 -13.74 -12.03 -16.45
N GLN A 125 -14.88 -11.34 -16.40
CA GLN A 125 -16.09 -11.83 -17.04
C GLN A 125 -15.68 -12.22 -18.47
N LYS A 126 -15.82 -13.52 -18.75
CA LYS A 126 -15.88 -14.05 -20.09
C LYS A 126 -17.03 -13.32 -20.79
N THR A 127 -16.74 -12.29 -21.59
CA THR A 127 -17.53 -12.07 -22.79
C THR A 127 -17.04 -13.09 -23.81
N SER A 128 -17.57 -14.30 -23.70
CA SER A 128 -17.64 -15.24 -24.81
C SER A 128 -19.08 -15.23 -25.28
N ASN A 129 -19.21 -14.95 -26.58
CA ASN A 129 -20.40 -14.95 -27.44
C ASN A 129 -21.07 -13.58 -27.62
#